data_AF-G2E1M9-F1
#
_entry.id   AF-G2E1M9-F1
#
_cell.length_a   1.000
_cell.length_b   1.000
_cell.length_c   1.000
_cell.angle_alpha   90.00
_cell.angle_beta   90.00
_cell.angle_gamma   90.00
#
_symmetry.space_group_name_H-M   'P 1'
#
loop_
_entity.id
_entity.type
_entity.pdbx_description
1 polymer ?
#
loop_
_entity_poly.entity_id
_entity_poly.type
_entity_poly.pdbx_seq_one_letter_code
_entity_poly.pdbx_strand_id
1 'polypeptide(L)' 'MGWASEELASIDLGDTRRNRRAIQLIERLAEHPTASIPGACNGWSETQAGYRF' A
#
# COMPACT_ATOMS: atom_id res chain seq x y z
N MET A 1 12.81 -6.44 -5.38
CA MET A 1 12.24 -6.27 -4.03
C MET A 1 12.42 -4.81 -3.67
N GLY A 2 11.34 -4.08 -3.39
CA GLY A 2 11.39 -2.68 -3.00
C GLY A 2 11.49 -2.53 -1.47
N TRP A 3 11.88 -1.35 -1.01
CA TRP A 3 12.03 -1.02 0.42
C TRP A 3 10.83 -1.44 1.27
N ALA A 4 9.60 -1.14 0.82
CA ALA A 4 8.38 -1.48 1.56
C ALA A 4 8.18 -3.00 1.73
N SER A 5 8.62 -3.81 0.76
CA SER A 5 8.55 -5.28 0.86
C SER A 5 9.54 -5.84 1.88
N GLU A 6 10.67 -5.17 2.10
CA GLU A 6 11.67 -5.55 3.10
C GLU A 6 11.20 -5.15 4.49
N GLU A 7 10.76 -3.90 4.65
CA GLU A 7 10.22 -3.39 5.92
C GLU A 7 9.00 -4.19 6.41
N LEU A 8 8.12 -4.58 5.49
CA LEU A 8 6.91 -5.35 5.81
C LEU A 8 7.09 -6.86 5.63
N ALA A 9 8.31 -7.38 5.54
CA ALA A 9 8.54 -8.81 5.29
C ALA A 9 7.88 -9.72 6.33
N SER A 10 7.75 -9.27 7.58
CA SER A 10 7.14 -10.02 8.69
C SER A 10 5.69 -9.61 9.00
N ILE A 11 5.04 -8.82 8.13
CA ILE A 11 3.66 -8.38 8.37
C ILE A 11 2.69 -9.57 8.29
N ASP A 12 1.84 -9.71 9.30
CA ASP A 12 0.73 -10.65 9.29
C ASP A 12 -0.58 -9.96 9.71
N LEU A 13 -1.44 -9.70 8.73
CA LEU A 13 -2.76 -9.11 8.92
C LEU A 13 -3.89 -10.17 8.92
N GLY A 14 -3.54 -11.46 9.05
CA GLY A 14 -4.48 -12.58 9.01
C GLY A 14 -5.04 -12.91 7.62
N ASP A 15 -4.64 -12.17 6.59
CA ASP A 15 -4.96 -12.45 5.18
C ASP A 15 -3.79 -11.99 4.29
N THR A 16 -3.23 -12.93 3.53
CA THR A 16 -2.11 -12.68 2.59
C THR A 16 -2.40 -11.58 1.57
N ARG A 17 -3.68 -11.37 1.20
CA ARG A 17 -4.09 -10.30 0.28
C ARG A 17 -3.97 -8.93 0.93
N ARG A 18 -4.20 -8.82 2.24
CA ARG A 18 -4.00 -7.58 3.00
C ARG A 18 -2.52 -7.28 3.12
N ASN A 19 -1.67 -8.29 3.39
CA ASN A 19 -0.22 -8.12 3.46
C ASN A 19 0.34 -7.57 2.13
N ARG A 20 -0.05 -8.17 1.00
CA ARG A 20 0.36 -7.68 -0.33
C ARG A 20 -0.09 -6.25 -0.60
N ARG A 21 -1.32 -5.92 -0.19
CA ARG A 21 -1.89 -4.58 -0.38
C ARG A 21 -1.22 -3.54 0.52
N ALA A 22 -0.81 -3.88 1.75
CA ALA A 22 -0.02 -3.00 2.60
C ALA A 22 1.28 -2.59 1.91
N ILE A 23 1.99 -3.57 1.35
CA ILE A 23 3.24 -3.32 0.62
C ILE A 23 2.99 -2.37 -0.55
N GLN A 24 2.01 -2.66 -1.41
CA GLN A 24 1.68 -1.77 -2.54
C GLN A 24 1.29 -0.36 -2.10
N LEU A 25 0.45 -0.22 -1.08
CA LEU A 25 0.00 1.07 -0.60
C LEU A 25 1.18 1.90 -0.06
N ILE A 26 2.09 1.28 0.70
CA ILE A 26 3.28 1.97 1.20
C ILE A 26 4.22 2.36 0.06
N GLU A 27 4.41 1.51 -0.95
CA GLU A 27 5.20 1.87 -2.14
C GLU A 27 4.63 3.12 -2.82
N ARG A 28 3.31 3.19 -3.03
CA ARG A 28 2.65 4.39 -3.62
C ARG A 28 2.81 5.64 -2.78
N LEU A 29 2.61 5.54 -1.48
CA LEU A 29 2.75 6.68 -0.58
C LEU A 29 4.21 7.12 -0.46
N ALA A 30 5.17 6.20 -0.55
CA ALA A 30 6.60 6.53 -0.57
C ALA A 30 7.02 7.21 -1.89
N GLU A 31 6.45 6.82 -3.03
CA GLU A 31 6.63 7.49 -4.32
C GLU A 31 6.06 8.92 -4.32
N HIS A 32 4.99 9.16 -3.55
CA HIS A 32 4.26 10.43 -3.51
C HIS A 32 3.97 10.91 -2.06
N PRO A 33 5.00 11.25 -1.27
CA PRO A 33 4.87 11.44 0.18
C PRO A 33 3.98 12.62 0.60
N THR A 34 3.79 13.60 -0.28
CA THR A 34 2.93 14.77 -0.02
C THR A 34 1.56 14.67 -0.70
N ALA A 35 1.30 13.61 -1.48
CA ALA A 35 0.03 13.42 -2.13
C ALA A 35 -1.02 12.91 -1.13
N SER A 36 -2.29 13.21 -1.40
CA SER A 36 -3.40 12.53 -0.73
C SER A 36 -3.46 11.07 -1.15
N ILE A 37 -4.18 10.23 -0.40
CA ILE A 37 -4.38 8.80 -0.76
C ILE A 37 -4.89 8.65 -2.21
N PRO A 38 -5.94 9.38 -2.67
CA PRO A 38 -6.37 9.32 -4.06
C PRO A 38 -5.32 9.82 -5.07
N GLY A 39 -4.44 10.72 -4.65
CA GLY A 39 -3.38 11.28 -5.50
C GLY A 39 -2.16 10.37 -5.63
N ALA A 40 -1.93 9.47 -4.66
CA ALA A 40 -0.85 8.48 -4.71
C ALA A 40 -1.28 7.16 -5.38
N CYS A 41 -2.58 6.82 -5.32
CA CYS A 41 -3.11 5.57 -5.87
C CYS A 41 -3.39 5.65 -7.39
N ASN A 42 -3.19 4.54 -8.11
CA ASN A 42 -3.49 4.39 -9.54
C ASN A 42 -4.94 3.97 -9.77
N GLY A 43 -5.84 4.94 -9.63
CA GLY A 43 -7.24 4.81 -10.00
C GLY A 43 -8.13 4.29 -8.87
N TRP A 44 -9.42 4.14 -9.21
CA TRP A 44 -10.47 4.06 -8.20
C TRP A 44 -10.42 2.81 -7.32
N SER A 45 -10.04 1.66 -7.91
CA SER A 45 -9.95 0.40 -7.18
C SER A 45 -8.89 0.45 -6.08
N GLU A 46 -7.72 1.03 -6.36
CA GLU A 46 -6.62 1.18 -5.42
C GLU A 46 -6.95 2.24 -4.36
N THR A 47 -7.55 3.36 -4.74
CA THR A 47 -8.04 4.38 -3.78
C THR A 47 -9.06 3.79 -2.80
N GLN A 48 -10.05 3.04 -3.30
CA GLN A 48 -11.02 2.34 -2.44
C GLN A 48 -10.34 1.32 -1.54
N ALA A 49 -9.37 0.57 -2.07
CA ALA A 49 -8.64 -0.43 -1.31
C ALA A 49 -7.77 0.19 -0.21
N GLY A 50 -7.21 1.38 -0.44
CA GLY A 50 -6.46 2.16 0.54
C GLY A 50 -7.34 2.69 1.68
N TYR A 51 -8.55 3.17 1.37
CA TYR A 51 -9.49 3.63 2.41
C TYR A 51 -10.14 2.49 3.21
N ARG A 52 -10.33 1.31 2.62
CA ARG A 52 -10.93 0.14 3.29
C ARG A 52 -9.93 -0.70 4.09
N PHE A 53 -8.66 -0.28 4.11
CA PHE A 53 -7.56 -1.06 4.67
C PHE A 53 -7.69 -1.23 6.19
#